data_AF-A0A1G9GJR7-F1
#
_entry.id   AF-A0A1G9GJR7-F1
#
_cell.length_a   1.000
_cell.length_b   1.000
_cell.length_c   1.000
_cell.angle_alpha   90.00
_cell.angle_beta   90.00
_cell.angle_gamma   90.00
#
_symmetry.space_group_name_H-M   'P 1'
#
loop_
_entity.id
_entity.type
_entity.pdbx_description
1 polymer ?
#
loop_
_entity_poly.entity_id
_entity_poly.type
_entity_poly.pdbx_seq_one_letter_code
_entity_poly.pdbx_strand_id
1 'polypeptide(L)'
;MTAARHFIADEVVHTDTDAVHTVVPSRDEAATARLSWEVAVDQLVRPGLHVVRRANGTTETAEVLTLLRQVEEAVLPGSAVSGRPSQGSRPPASLGALSLLASIRAEVKQCCRTHGHERWTTLTEQVQAWGEHAGHWQHAAPDYVVWAAQESTRWVAQARQILDPEPRLPLRGRACPVCRVDVVQVWSDDEGDFVRRPALRIDAEHVEAVCAACGQRWGLDVWAQLNTMLDQQLTHETLAVTGITHGEGPA
;
A
#
# COMPACT_ATOMS: atom_id res chain seq x y z
N MET A 1 -24.95 3.12 -49.57
CA MET A 1 -25.75 2.68 -48.40
C MET A 1 -24.90 1.73 -47.59
N THR A 2 -24.00 2.31 -46.79
CA THR A 2 -22.88 1.63 -46.15
C THR A 2 -23.32 1.14 -44.79
N ALA A 3 -23.20 -0.17 -44.56
CA ALA A 3 -23.65 -0.85 -43.36
C ALA A 3 -22.99 -0.26 -42.11
N ALA A 4 -23.82 0.15 -41.16
CA ALA A 4 -23.43 0.53 -39.81
C ALA A 4 -22.85 -0.70 -39.10
N ARG A 5 -21.51 -0.76 -38.98
CA ARG A 5 -20.85 -1.68 -38.06
C ARG A 5 -21.25 -1.28 -36.64
N HIS A 6 -22.14 -2.06 -36.04
CA HIS A 6 -22.26 -2.15 -34.59
C HIS A 6 -20.90 -2.60 -34.06
N PHE A 7 -20.13 -1.65 -33.52
CA PHE A 7 -18.98 -1.97 -32.67
C PHE A 7 -19.55 -2.31 -31.31
N ILE A 8 -19.58 -3.61 -31.02
CA ILE A 8 -19.88 -4.13 -29.69
C ILE A 8 -18.67 -3.80 -28.83
N ALA A 9 -18.89 -3.38 -27.59
CA ALA A 9 -17.89 -3.24 -26.54
C ALA A 9 -17.24 -4.60 -26.13
N ASP A 10 -17.21 -5.59 -27.03
CA ASP A 10 -16.92 -7.01 -26.79
C ASP A 10 -15.44 -7.39 -26.85
N GLU A 11 -14.53 -6.45 -27.11
CA GLU A 11 -13.09 -6.77 -27.15
C GLU A 11 -12.28 -6.10 -26.03
N VAL A 12 -12.96 -5.73 -24.94
CA VAL A 12 -12.35 -5.70 -23.61
C VAL A 12 -12.83 -6.97 -22.91
N VAL A 13 -12.31 -8.12 -23.34
CA VAL A 13 -12.57 -9.39 -22.65
C VAL A 13 -11.91 -9.28 -21.27
N HIS A 14 -12.70 -8.94 -20.25
CA HIS A 14 -12.32 -9.18 -18.87
C HIS A 14 -12.24 -10.70 -18.69
N THR A 15 -11.03 -11.26 -18.74
CA THR A 15 -10.76 -12.70 -18.61
C THR A 15 -10.90 -13.21 -17.17
N ASP A 16 -11.72 -12.59 -16.33
CA ASP A 16 -11.97 -13.11 -14.98
C ASP A 16 -13.24 -13.96 -14.98
N THR A 17 -13.04 -15.26 -14.78
CA THR A 17 -13.98 -16.33 -15.17
C THR A 17 -14.81 -16.79 -13.98
N ASP A 18 -15.30 -15.87 -13.16
CA ASP A 18 -16.31 -16.16 -12.13
C ASP A 18 -17.56 -15.34 -12.41
N ALA A 19 -18.54 -15.98 -13.03
CA ALA A 19 -19.81 -15.40 -13.47
C ALA A 19 -20.69 -15.00 -12.27
N VAL A 20 -20.36 -13.86 -11.66
CA VAL A 20 -21.30 -13.10 -10.83
C VAL A 20 -22.34 -12.52 -11.78
N HIS A 21 -23.63 -12.66 -11.46
CA HIS A 21 -24.70 -11.94 -12.15
C HIS A 21 -24.40 -10.44 -12.10
N THR A 22 -23.83 -9.89 -13.17
CA THR A 22 -23.52 -8.47 -13.30
C THR A 22 -24.83 -7.72 -13.48
N VAL A 23 -25.38 -7.24 -12.36
CA VAL A 23 -26.41 -6.21 -12.37
C VAL A 23 -25.86 -5.04 -13.16
N VAL A 24 -26.49 -4.72 -14.29
CA VAL A 24 -26.10 -3.56 -15.11
C VAL A 24 -26.19 -2.32 -14.21
N PRO A 25 -25.09 -1.55 -14.03
CA PRO A 25 -25.12 -0.38 -13.18
C PRO A 25 -26.17 0.62 -13.63
N SER A 26 -26.87 1.21 -12.67
CA SER A 26 -27.76 2.33 -12.93
C SER A 26 -26.97 3.55 -13.43
N ARG A 27 -27.67 4.47 -14.10
CA ARG A 27 -27.08 5.71 -14.60
C ARG A 27 -26.41 6.54 -13.49
N ASP A 28 -27.02 6.55 -12.30
CA ASP A 28 -26.52 7.31 -11.15
C ASP A 28 -25.27 6.66 -10.54
N GLU A 29 -25.23 5.32 -10.50
CA GLU A 29 -24.02 4.57 -10.12
C GLU A 29 -22.88 4.83 -11.11
N ALA A 30 -23.13 4.76 -12.42
CA ALA A 30 -22.13 5.05 -13.43
C ALA A 30 -21.63 6.50 -13.36
N ALA A 31 -22.50 7.47 -13.08
CA ALA A 31 -22.12 8.87 -12.91
C ALA A 31 -21.25 9.08 -11.67
N THR A 32 -21.56 8.40 -10.56
CA THR A 32 -20.77 8.44 -9.32
C THR A 32 -19.42 7.77 -9.53
N ALA A 33 -19.38 6.60 -10.17
CA ALA A 33 -18.16 5.89 -10.52
C ALA A 33 -17.27 6.74 -11.44
N ARG A 34 -17.83 7.44 -12.42
CA ARG A 34 -17.08 8.39 -13.27
C ARG A 34 -16.34 9.43 -12.42
N LEU A 35 -17.03 10.07 -11.48
CA LEU A 35 -16.43 11.08 -10.60
C LEU A 35 -15.32 10.48 -9.72
N SER A 36 -15.55 9.30 -9.13
CA SER A 36 -14.53 8.58 -8.35
C SER A 36 -13.30 8.25 -9.19
N TRP A 37 -13.51 7.81 -10.43
CA TRP A 37 -12.42 7.52 -11.36
C TRP A 37 -11.64 8.77 -11.75
N GLU A 38 -12.31 9.87 -12.12
CA GLU A 38 -11.67 11.16 -12.42
C GLU A 38 -10.83 11.65 -11.23
N VAL A 39 -11.37 11.57 -10.01
CA VAL A 39 -10.68 11.93 -8.77
C VAL A 39 -9.46 11.03 -8.51
N ALA A 40 -9.54 9.74 -8.78
CA ALA A 40 -8.41 8.82 -8.62
C ALA A 40 -7.31 9.09 -9.66
N VAL A 41 -7.68 9.33 -10.93
CA VAL A 41 -6.74 9.74 -11.99
C VAL A 41 -6.06 11.04 -11.62
N ASP A 42 -6.81 12.06 -11.18
CA ASP A 42 -6.26 13.34 -10.76
C ASP A 42 -5.24 13.17 -9.63
N GLN A 43 -5.51 12.31 -8.64
CA GLN A 43 -4.54 12.01 -7.57
C GLN A 43 -3.27 11.33 -8.08
N LEU A 44 -3.36 10.51 -9.12
CA LEU A 44 -2.20 9.84 -9.72
C LEU A 44 -1.34 10.81 -10.53
N VAL A 45 -1.96 11.72 -11.28
CA VAL A 45 -1.27 12.51 -12.34
C VAL A 45 -1.12 13.98 -12.04
N ARG A 46 -1.88 14.57 -11.11
CA ARG A 46 -1.70 15.99 -10.76
C ARG A 46 -0.60 16.16 -9.71
N PRO A 47 0.26 17.17 -9.86
CA PRO A 47 1.23 17.50 -8.83
C PRO A 47 0.53 18.01 -7.57
N GLY A 48 1.08 17.63 -6.42
CA GLY A 48 0.62 18.13 -5.12
C GLY A 48 1.24 19.50 -4.83
N LEU A 49 0.60 20.28 -3.94
CA LEU A 49 1.20 21.49 -3.37
C LEU A 49 1.42 21.28 -1.88
N HIS A 50 2.64 21.49 -1.40
CA HIS A 50 2.99 21.35 0.00
C HIS A 50 3.53 22.66 0.55
N VAL A 51 2.99 23.12 1.68
CA VAL A 51 3.48 24.32 2.37
C VAL A 51 4.65 23.94 3.27
N VAL A 52 5.83 24.43 2.94
CA VAL A 52 7.06 24.25 3.73
C VAL A 52 7.22 25.45 4.65
N ARG A 53 7.20 25.20 5.96
CA ARG A 53 7.52 26.20 6.98
C ARG A 53 9.02 26.13 7.30
N ARG A 54 9.74 27.21 7.02
CA ARG A 54 11.19 27.30 7.26
C ARG A 54 11.48 27.76 8.70
N ALA A 55 12.71 27.50 9.16
CA ALA A 55 13.16 27.85 10.52
C ALA A 55 13.20 29.36 10.78
N ASN A 56 13.30 30.20 9.74
CA ASN A 56 13.23 31.66 9.80
C ASN A 56 11.77 32.19 9.92
N GLY A 57 10.78 31.29 10.01
CA GLY A 57 9.37 31.65 10.10
C GLY A 57 8.68 31.91 8.77
N THR A 58 9.37 31.84 7.63
CA THR A 58 8.74 32.00 6.31
C THR A 58 8.02 30.72 5.88
N THR A 59 6.95 30.89 5.10
CA THR A 59 6.21 29.80 4.46
C THR A 59 6.41 29.89 2.95
N GLU A 60 6.74 28.77 2.33
CA GLU A 60 6.86 28.66 0.88
C GLU A 60 6.02 27.49 0.40
N THR A 61 5.39 27.62 -0.77
CA THR A 61 4.68 26.52 -1.42
C THR A 61 5.65 25.81 -2.36
N ALA A 62 5.84 24.51 -2.15
CA ALA A 62 6.61 23.65 -3.03
C ALA A 62 5.67 22.73 -3.81
N GLU A 63 5.97 22.55 -5.08
CA GLU A 63 5.32 21.53 -5.91
C GLU A 63 5.91 20.17 -5.57
N VAL A 64 5.04 19.21 -5.27
CA VAL A 64 5.38 17.81 -5.03
C VAL A 64 5.10 17.04 -6.30
N LEU A 65 6.02 16.13 -6.65
CA LEU A 65 5.83 15.21 -7.76
C LEU A 65 4.46 14.52 -7.69
N THR A 66 3.91 14.18 -8.85
CA THR A 66 2.67 13.40 -8.93
C THR A 66 2.83 12.08 -8.19
N LEU A 67 1.73 11.52 -7.67
CA LEU A 67 1.80 10.25 -6.92
C LEU A 67 2.42 9.14 -7.78
N LEU A 68 2.07 9.10 -9.08
CA LEU A 68 2.66 8.15 -10.03
C LEU A 68 4.17 8.35 -10.21
N ARG A 69 4.65 9.60 -10.31
CA ARG A 69 6.08 9.91 -10.41
C ARG A 69 6.85 9.52 -9.16
N GLN A 70 6.26 9.73 -7.98
CA GLN A 70 6.87 9.29 -6.72
C GLN A 70 7.03 7.76 -6.68
N VAL A 71 6.04 6.99 -7.17
CA VAL A 71 6.15 5.53 -7.29
C VAL A 71 7.21 5.13 -8.33
N GLU A 72 7.30 5.84 -9.47
CA GLU A 72 8.38 5.62 -10.45
C GLU A 72 9.77 5.81 -9.82
N GLU A 73 9.95 6.85 -9.00
CA GLU A 73 11.21 7.09 -8.28
C GLU A 73 11.51 5.99 -7.25
N ALA A 74 10.49 5.41 -6.61
CA ALA A 74 10.66 4.31 -5.65
C ALA A 74 11.21 3.02 -6.30
N VAL A 75 11.08 2.85 -7.62
CA VAL A 75 11.66 1.73 -8.38
C VAL A 75 13.11 2.01 -8.78
N LEU A 76 13.50 3.28 -8.96
CA LEU A 76 14.84 3.63 -9.42
C LEU A 76 15.86 3.53 -8.27
N PRO A 77 16.85 2.61 -8.35
CA PRO A 77 17.92 2.58 -7.37
C PRO A 77 18.79 3.83 -7.51
N GLY A 78 18.69 4.75 -6.54
CA GLY A 78 19.66 5.84 -6.39
C GLY A 78 19.24 7.23 -6.89
N SER A 79 17.94 7.57 -7.00
CA SER A 79 17.58 8.99 -7.13
C SER A 79 17.93 9.74 -5.83
N ALA A 80 18.93 10.61 -5.90
CA ALA A 80 19.37 11.42 -4.79
C ALA A 80 18.38 12.57 -4.56
N VAL A 81 17.27 12.30 -3.87
CA VAL A 81 16.47 13.38 -3.26
C VAL A 81 17.27 13.94 -2.09
N SER A 82 17.44 15.26 -2.08
CA SER A 82 18.22 16.06 -1.14
C SER A 82 17.63 16.04 0.28
N GLY A 83 17.74 14.90 0.95
CA GLY A 83 17.42 14.71 2.36
C GLY A 83 18.47 13.80 2.98
N ARG A 84 19.07 14.28 4.08
CA ARG A 84 20.18 13.68 4.87
C ARG A 84 20.34 12.15 4.66
N PRO A 85 21.50 11.66 4.19
CA PRO A 85 21.68 10.24 3.93
C PRO A 85 21.64 9.46 5.24
N SER A 86 20.59 8.67 5.45
CA SER A 86 20.66 7.56 6.40
C SER A 86 21.66 6.55 5.83
N GLN A 87 22.82 6.40 6.48
CA GLN A 87 23.80 5.37 6.15
C GLN A 87 23.18 3.98 6.38
N GLY A 88 22.59 3.43 5.33
CA GLY A 88 22.09 2.07 5.28
C GLY A 88 21.99 1.67 3.82
N SER A 89 22.41 0.45 3.50
CA SER A 89 22.19 -0.15 2.18
C SER A 89 20.70 -0.07 1.86
N ARG A 90 20.30 0.78 0.92
CA ARG A 90 18.92 0.78 0.44
C ARG A 90 18.67 -0.56 -0.26
N PRO A 91 17.54 -1.22 0.00
CA PRO A 91 17.20 -2.46 -0.69
C PRO A 91 17.17 -2.23 -2.21
N PRO A 92 17.38 -3.29 -3.01
CA PRO A 92 17.13 -3.24 -4.45
C PRO A 92 15.69 -2.75 -4.72
N ALA A 93 15.46 -2.22 -5.93
CA ALA A 93 14.19 -1.64 -6.40
C ALA A 93 12.94 -2.22 -5.72
N SER A 94 12.03 -1.36 -5.25
CA SER A 94 10.78 -1.82 -4.62
C SER A 94 9.96 -2.67 -5.61
N LEU A 95 9.85 -3.98 -5.34
CA LEU A 95 9.09 -4.91 -6.18
C LEU A 95 7.60 -4.56 -6.17
N GLY A 96 7.07 -4.09 -5.03
CA GLY A 96 5.69 -3.60 -4.93
C GLY A 96 5.44 -2.40 -5.85
N ALA A 97 6.35 -1.44 -5.88
CA ALA A 97 6.26 -0.30 -6.80
C ALA A 97 6.37 -0.73 -8.27
N LEU A 98 7.28 -1.66 -8.60
CA LEU A 98 7.42 -2.19 -9.96
C LEU A 98 6.15 -2.93 -10.41
N SER A 99 5.59 -3.76 -9.54
CA SER A 99 4.35 -4.51 -9.79
C SER A 99 3.17 -3.56 -10.04
N LEU A 100 3.02 -2.53 -9.21
CA LEU A 100 1.98 -1.51 -9.38
C LEU A 100 2.12 -0.77 -10.72
N LEU A 101 3.32 -0.30 -11.06
CA LEU A 101 3.56 0.40 -12.33
C LEU A 101 3.31 -0.51 -13.54
N ALA A 102 3.65 -1.79 -13.45
CA ALA A 102 3.38 -2.76 -14.50
C ALA A 102 1.87 -2.99 -14.68
N SER A 103 1.12 -3.11 -13.58
CA SER A 103 -0.35 -3.23 -13.59
C SER A 103 -1.01 -2.01 -14.24
N ILE A 104 -0.68 -0.79 -13.78
CA ILE A 104 -1.21 0.45 -14.37
C ILE A 104 -0.90 0.51 -15.87
N ARG A 105 0.34 0.21 -16.27
CA ARG A 105 0.74 0.26 -17.68
C ARG A 105 0.00 -0.76 -18.54
N ALA A 106 -0.17 -1.98 -18.04
CA ALA A 106 -0.86 -3.04 -18.76
C ALA A 106 -2.31 -2.64 -19.05
N GLU A 107 -3.03 -2.21 -18.01
CA GLU A 107 -4.44 -1.83 -18.10
C GLU A 107 -4.64 -0.60 -18.96
N VAL A 108 -3.91 0.48 -18.68
CA VAL A 108 -4.05 1.72 -19.44
C VAL A 108 -3.73 1.46 -20.92
N LYS A 109 -2.62 0.77 -21.23
CA LYS A 109 -2.25 0.45 -22.62
C LYS A 109 -3.30 -0.41 -23.34
N GLN A 110 -3.96 -1.33 -22.64
CA GLN A 110 -5.04 -2.12 -23.21
C GLN A 110 -6.23 -1.23 -23.59
N CYS A 111 -6.69 -0.39 -22.66
CA CYS A 111 -7.86 0.46 -22.83
C CYS A 111 -7.64 1.62 -23.82
N CYS A 112 -6.40 2.08 -23.91
CA CYS A 112 -6.00 3.17 -24.78
C CYS A 112 -5.84 2.75 -26.26
N ARG A 113 -5.52 1.47 -26.53
CA ARG A 113 -5.36 0.95 -27.90
C ARG A 113 -6.64 1.04 -28.70
N THR A 114 -7.80 0.93 -28.07
CA THR A 114 -9.11 0.99 -28.73
C THR A 114 -9.48 2.40 -29.19
N HIS A 115 -8.79 3.44 -28.70
CA HIS A 115 -9.09 4.84 -28.99
C HIS A 115 -8.13 5.50 -30.01
N GLY A 116 -7.26 4.72 -30.64
CA GLY A 116 -6.45 5.18 -31.78
C GLY A 116 -5.36 6.21 -31.44
N HIS A 117 -5.00 6.35 -30.16
CA HIS A 117 -3.89 7.21 -29.75
C HIS A 117 -2.56 6.52 -30.07
N GLU A 118 -1.79 7.11 -30.99
CA GLU A 118 -0.65 6.38 -31.54
C GLU A 118 0.59 6.36 -30.63
N ARG A 119 0.88 7.39 -29.83
CA ARG A 119 2.12 7.44 -29.01
C ARG A 119 2.02 8.38 -27.81
N TRP A 120 2.09 7.83 -26.61
CA TRP A 120 2.40 8.61 -25.39
C TRP A 120 3.86 8.46 -25.01
N THR A 121 4.43 9.51 -24.45
CA THR A 121 5.84 9.53 -24.05
C THR A 121 6.03 9.08 -22.60
N THR A 122 5.03 9.31 -21.74
CA THR A 122 5.09 8.94 -20.32
C THR A 122 3.86 8.15 -19.86
N LEU A 123 3.98 7.45 -18.73
CA LEU A 123 2.83 6.77 -18.10
C LEU A 123 1.83 7.79 -17.53
N THR A 124 2.30 8.96 -17.10
CA THR A 124 1.44 10.05 -16.62
C THR A 124 0.48 10.53 -17.72
N GLU A 125 1.00 10.78 -18.93
CA GLU A 125 0.18 11.14 -20.09
C GLU A 125 -0.84 10.04 -20.45
N GLN A 126 -0.43 8.77 -20.35
CA GLN A 126 -1.32 7.63 -20.61
C GLN A 126 -2.48 7.57 -19.62
N VAL A 127 -2.19 7.68 -18.32
CA VAL A 127 -3.20 7.64 -17.25
C VAL A 127 -4.14 8.85 -17.35
N GLN A 128 -3.62 10.03 -17.68
CA GLN A 128 -4.42 11.22 -17.90
C GLN A 128 -5.36 11.03 -19.10
N ALA A 129 -4.84 10.62 -20.26
CA ALA A 129 -5.64 10.38 -21.45
C ALA A 129 -6.70 9.29 -21.22
N TRP A 130 -6.38 8.27 -20.41
CA TRP A 130 -7.35 7.26 -19.98
C TRP A 130 -8.51 7.87 -19.19
N GLY A 131 -8.23 8.74 -18.22
CA GLY A 131 -9.26 9.46 -17.46
C GLY A 131 -10.11 10.42 -18.29
N GLU A 132 -9.55 11.03 -19.35
CA GLU A 132 -10.30 11.92 -20.26
C GLU A 132 -11.45 11.19 -21.00
N HIS A 133 -11.38 9.86 -21.15
CA HIS A 133 -12.45 9.05 -21.76
C HIS A 133 -13.62 8.76 -20.82
N ALA A 134 -13.53 9.11 -19.54
CA ALA A 134 -14.54 8.75 -18.54
C ALA A 134 -15.94 9.29 -18.88
N GLY A 135 -16.02 10.50 -19.43
CA GLY A 135 -17.27 11.10 -19.89
C GLY A 135 -17.91 10.39 -21.09
N HIS A 136 -17.11 9.74 -21.94
CA HIS A 136 -17.62 8.96 -23.06
C HIS A 136 -18.14 7.58 -22.58
N TRP A 137 -17.36 6.90 -21.75
CA TRP A 137 -17.68 5.55 -21.31
C TRP A 137 -18.84 5.47 -20.31
N GLN A 138 -19.17 6.53 -19.57
CA GLN A 138 -20.32 6.50 -18.66
C GLN A 138 -21.65 6.17 -19.35
N HIS A 139 -21.74 6.40 -20.67
CA HIS A 139 -22.92 6.09 -21.48
C HIS A 139 -22.75 4.83 -22.33
N ALA A 140 -21.53 4.60 -22.85
CA ALA A 140 -21.26 3.50 -23.76
C ALA A 140 -20.90 2.17 -23.06
N ALA A 141 -20.30 2.25 -21.86
CA ALA A 141 -19.79 1.10 -21.09
C ALA A 141 -19.84 1.41 -19.58
N PRO A 142 -21.03 1.48 -18.97
CA PRO A 142 -21.19 1.88 -17.56
C PRO A 142 -20.57 0.89 -16.56
N ASP A 143 -20.57 -0.39 -16.88
CA ASP A 143 -19.86 -1.46 -16.16
C ASP A 143 -18.35 -1.23 -16.12
N TYR A 144 -17.76 -0.87 -17.26
CA TYR A 144 -16.34 -0.52 -17.34
C TYR A 144 -16.01 0.69 -16.47
N VAL A 145 -16.87 1.71 -16.43
CA VAL A 145 -16.65 2.90 -15.57
C VAL A 145 -16.64 2.53 -14.09
N VAL A 146 -17.53 1.63 -13.65
CA VAL A 146 -17.53 1.13 -12.26
C VAL A 146 -16.23 0.39 -11.95
N TRP A 147 -15.81 -0.51 -12.84
CA TRP A 147 -14.54 -1.23 -12.69
C TRP A 147 -13.34 -0.27 -12.67
N ALA A 148 -13.25 0.66 -13.62
CA ALA A 148 -12.16 1.63 -13.72
C ALA A 148 -12.06 2.51 -12.48
N ALA A 149 -13.20 2.89 -11.89
CA ALA A 149 -13.24 3.63 -10.63
C ALA A 149 -12.67 2.82 -9.46
N GLN A 150 -13.08 1.55 -9.33
CA GLN A 150 -12.57 0.66 -8.28
C GLN A 150 -11.07 0.42 -8.43
N GLU A 151 -10.64 0.13 -9.66
CA GLU A 151 -9.27 -0.23 -9.99
C GLU A 151 -8.31 0.95 -9.81
N SER A 152 -8.67 2.14 -10.30
CA SER A 152 -7.88 3.36 -10.07
C SER A 152 -7.83 3.76 -8.59
N THR A 153 -8.93 3.60 -7.85
CA THR A 153 -8.94 3.81 -6.39
C THR A 153 -7.98 2.85 -5.68
N ARG A 154 -7.98 1.58 -6.10
CA ARG A 154 -7.05 0.55 -5.59
C ARG A 154 -5.59 0.94 -5.88
N TRP A 155 -5.29 1.42 -7.09
CA TRP A 155 -3.94 1.90 -7.42
C TRP A 155 -3.50 3.08 -6.56
N VAL A 156 -4.38 4.06 -6.31
CA VAL A 156 -4.10 5.20 -5.41
C VAL A 156 -3.79 4.70 -4.00
N ALA A 157 -4.59 3.79 -3.47
CA ALA A 157 -4.38 3.22 -2.13
C ALA A 157 -3.02 2.49 -2.04
N GLN A 158 -2.70 1.65 -3.04
CA GLN A 158 -1.42 0.95 -3.10
C GLN A 158 -0.24 1.90 -3.24
N ALA A 159 -0.34 2.92 -4.09
CA ALA A 159 0.70 3.93 -4.26
C ALA A 159 0.99 4.66 -2.95
N ARG A 160 -0.05 5.06 -2.21
CA ARG A 160 0.11 5.68 -0.89
C ARG A 160 0.74 4.72 0.11
N GLN A 161 0.31 3.46 0.14
CA GLN A 161 0.88 2.45 1.02
C GLN A 161 2.38 2.19 0.75
N ILE A 162 2.81 2.29 -0.51
CA ILE A 162 4.21 2.15 -0.91
C ILE A 162 5.03 3.37 -0.45
N LEU A 163 4.49 4.58 -0.61
CA LEU A 163 5.21 5.83 -0.35
C LEU A 163 5.19 6.26 1.13
N ASP A 164 4.09 5.96 1.81
CA ASP A 164 3.86 6.25 3.22
C ASP A 164 3.29 4.99 3.91
N PRO A 165 4.12 3.94 4.06
CA PRO A 165 3.70 2.71 4.72
C PRO A 165 3.36 3.00 6.18
N GLU A 166 2.25 2.42 6.65
CA GLU A 166 1.84 2.56 8.04
C GLU A 166 3.02 2.21 8.99
N PRO A 167 3.37 3.09 9.94
CA PRO A 167 4.47 2.86 10.85
C PRO A 167 4.29 1.55 11.62
N ARG A 168 5.16 0.59 11.35
CA ARG A 168 5.18 -0.66 12.10
C ARG A 168 6.03 -0.46 13.34
N LEU A 169 5.43 -0.59 14.51
CA LEU A 169 6.09 -0.49 15.81
C LEU A 169 6.21 -1.89 16.45
N PRO A 170 7.17 -2.73 15.99
CA PRO A 170 7.31 -4.08 16.51
C PRO A 170 7.83 -4.08 17.95
N LEU A 171 7.20 -4.90 18.80
CA LEU A 171 7.67 -5.17 20.15
C LEU A 171 8.64 -6.36 20.12
N ARG A 172 9.88 -6.11 19.69
CA ARG A 172 10.91 -7.15 19.53
C ARG A 172 11.30 -7.78 20.87
N GLY A 173 11.72 -9.05 20.82
CA GLY A 173 12.26 -9.77 21.97
C GLY A 173 11.22 -10.23 22.99
N ARG A 174 9.93 -10.17 22.65
CA ARG A 174 8.84 -10.57 23.54
C ARG A 174 7.95 -11.61 22.88
N ALA A 175 7.66 -12.69 23.61
CA ALA A 175 6.60 -13.61 23.28
C ALA A 175 5.25 -13.03 23.73
N CYS A 176 4.18 -13.36 23.00
CA CYS A 176 2.83 -13.08 23.45
C CYS A 176 2.57 -13.75 24.81
N PRO A 177 2.10 -13.03 25.83
CA PRO A 177 1.86 -13.63 27.15
C PRO A 177 0.72 -14.67 27.15
N VAL A 178 -0.15 -14.64 26.14
CA VAL A 178 -1.29 -15.57 26.00
C VAL A 178 -0.90 -16.81 25.22
N CYS A 179 -0.44 -16.66 23.97
CA CYS A 179 -0.15 -17.80 23.10
C CYS A 179 1.34 -18.21 23.06
N ARG A 180 2.23 -17.47 23.73
CA ARG A 180 3.68 -17.69 23.80
C ARG A 180 4.43 -17.64 22.46
N VAL A 181 3.76 -17.29 21.37
CA VAL A 181 4.39 -17.06 20.07
C VAL A 181 5.17 -15.74 20.10
N ASP A 182 6.44 -15.77 19.72
CA ASP A 182 7.34 -14.62 19.63
C ASP A 182 7.52 -14.11 18.19
N VAL A 183 7.38 -14.99 17.21
CA VAL A 183 7.52 -14.71 15.78
C VAL A 183 6.40 -15.37 14.99
N VAL A 184 5.81 -14.61 14.06
CA VAL A 184 4.85 -15.08 13.07
C VAL A 184 5.46 -15.01 11.66
N GLN A 185 5.02 -15.90 10.77
CA GLN A 185 5.30 -15.77 9.34
C GLN A 185 4.15 -15.00 8.69
N VAL A 186 4.49 -13.92 7.99
CA VAL A 186 3.52 -13.08 7.29
C VAL A 186 3.97 -12.98 5.84
N TRP A 187 3.05 -13.19 4.91
CA TRP A 187 3.32 -12.94 3.50
C TRP A 187 3.67 -11.46 3.30
N SER A 188 4.78 -11.19 2.62
CA SER A 188 5.21 -9.83 2.27
C SER A 188 5.07 -9.65 0.78
N ASP A 189 4.10 -8.83 0.34
CA ASP A 189 3.95 -8.51 -1.08
C ASP A 189 5.19 -7.84 -1.66
N ASP A 190 5.95 -7.12 -0.82
CA ASP A 190 7.21 -6.48 -1.20
C ASP A 190 8.35 -7.49 -1.47
N GLU A 191 8.37 -8.62 -0.77
CA GLU A 191 9.44 -9.63 -0.91
C GLU A 191 8.98 -10.85 -1.72
N GLY A 192 7.67 -11.01 -1.95
CA GLY A 192 7.09 -12.19 -2.59
C GLY A 192 7.31 -13.48 -1.80
N ASP A 193 7.49 -13.38 -0.49
CA ASP A 193 7.81 -14.51 0.39
C ASP A 193 7.25 -14.31 1.81
N PHE A 194 7.24 -15.38 2.59
CA PHE A 194 6.92 -15.36 4.02
C PHE A 194 8.07 -14.80 4.84
N VAL A 195 7.88 -13.60 5.37
CA VAL A 195 8.86 -12.95 6.24
C VAL A 195 8.56 -13.23 7.71
N ARG A 196 9.62 -13.43 8.50
CA ARG A 196 9.51 -13.60 9.95
C ARG A 196 9.34 -12.23 10.61
N ARG A 197 8.24 -12.05 11.33
CA ARG A 197 7.94 -10.80 12.05
C ARG A 197 7.68 -11.09 13.54
N PRO A 198 8.04 -10.17 14.45
CA PRO A 198 7.64 -10.27 15.84
C PRO A 198 6.12 -10.43 15.95
N ALA A 199 5.68 -11.35 16.80
CA ALA A 199 4.26 -11.62 17.01
C ALA A 199 3.54 -10.43 17.67
N LEU A 200 4.26 -9.58 18.40
CA LEU A 200 3.72 -8.40 19.08
C LEU A 200 4.07 -7.11 18.34
N ARG A 201 3.08 -6.24 18.17
CA ARG A 201 3.21 -4.90 17.57
C ARG A 201 2.33 -3.88 18.28
N ILE A 202 2.66 -2.59 18.16
CA ILE A 202 1.74 -1.51 18.53
C ILE A 202 0.88 -1.17 17.31
N ASP A 203 -0.42 -1.18 17.52
CA ASP A 203 -1.45 -0.59 16.66
C ASP A 203 -1.56 0.89 17.03
N ALA A 204 -1.05 1.76 16.16
CA ALA A 204 -0.97 3.19 16.42
C ALA A 204 -2.34 3.89 16.32
N GLU A 205 -3.28 3.32 15.56
CA GLU A 205 -4.63 3.85 15.39
C GLU A 205 -5.45 3.66 16.67
N HIS A 206 -5.38 2.47 17.24
CA HIS A 206 -6.15 2.12 18.44
C HIS A 206 -5.39 2.37 19.75
N VAL A 207 -4.07 2.66 19.66
CA VAL A 207 -3.19 2.83 20.83
C VAL A 207 -3.19 1.57 21.69
N GLU A 208 -2.93 0.42 21.04
CA GLU A 208 -2.96 -0.91 21.65
C GLU A 208 -1.74 -1.74 21.26
N ALA A 209 -1.30 -2.65 22.13
CA ALA A 209 -0.45 -3.76 21.76
C ALA A 209 -1.31 -4.91 21.22
N VAL A 210 -0.94 -5.48 20.08
CA VAL A 210 -1.70 -6.55 19.40
C VAL A 210 -0.79 -7.72 19.08
N CYS A 211 -1.26 -8.94 19.37
CA CYS A 211 -0.62 -10.17 18.94
C CYS A 211 -1.12 -10.62 17.57
N ALA A 212 -0.23 -10.68 16.58
CA ALA A 212 -0.52 -11.16 15.23
C ALA A 212 -0.83 -12.67 15.15
N ALA A 213 -0.46 -13.47 16.16
CA ALA A 213 -0.69 -14.91 16.17
C ALA A 213 -2.09 -15.28 16.69
N CYS A 214 -2.50 -14.72 17.83
CA CYS A 214 -3.77 -15.06 18.49
C CYS A 214 -4.81 -13.94 18.47
N GLY A 215 -4.47 -12.75 17.96
CA GLY A 215 -5.38 -11.61 17.86
C GLY A 215 -5.64 -10.87 19.17
N GLN A 216 -5.04 -11.29 20.29
CA GLN A 216 -5.24 -10.62 21.58
C GLN A 216 -4.74 -9.17 21.52
N ARG A 217 -5.52 -8.26 22.12
CA ARG A 217 -5.24 -6.82 22.19
C ARG A 217 -5.14 -6.38 23.65
N TRP A 218 -4.28 -5.41 23.92
CA TRP A 218 -4.11 -4.77 25.23
C TRP A 218 -3.95 -3.26 25.04
N GLY A 219 -4.67 -2.45 25.83
CA GLY A 219 -4.36 -1.02 25.95
C GLY A 219 -2.91 -0.82 26.37
N LEU A 220 -2.27 0.27 25.91
CA LEU A 220 -0.83 0.51 26.16
C LEU A 220 -0.47 0.56 27.66
N ASP A 221 -1.38 1.02 28.50
CA ASP A 221 -1.24 1.04 29.96
C ASP A 221 -1.20 -0.38 30.56
N VAL A 222 -2.13 -1.24 30.13
CA VAL A 222 -2.19 -2.65 30.52
C VAL A 222 -0.96 -3.39 30.00
N TRP A 223 -0.56 -3.12 28.75
CA TRP A 223 0.65 -3.69 28.18
C TRP A 223 1.90 -3.26 28.95
N ALA A 224 2.03 -1.99 29.36
CA ALA A 224 3.17 -1.52 30.14
C ALA A 224 3.27 -2.22 31.51
N GLN A 225 2.14 -2.46 32.16
CA GLN A 225 2.08 -3.22 33.41
C GLN A 225 2.46 -4.69 33.18
N LEU A 226 1.88 -5.34 32.17
CA LEU A 226 2.22 -6.72 31.80
C LEU A 226 3.70 -6.87 31.47
N ASN A 227 4.27 -5.94 30.70
CA ASN A 227 5.67 -5.97 30.32
C ASN A 227 6.57 -5.82 31.55
N THR A 228 6.21 -4.95 32.49
CA THR A 228 6.94 -4.79 33.77
C THR A 228 6.90 -6.09 34.60
N MET A 229 5.74 -6.76 34.68
CA MET A 229 5.62 -8.03 35.38
C MET A 229 6.44 -9.15 34.74
N LEU A 230 6.43 -9.23 33.41
CA LEU A 230 7.23 -10.20 32.65
C LEU A 230 8.74 -9.96 32.85
N ASP A 231 9.17 -8.70 32.87
CA ASP A 231 10.56 -8.34 33.15
C ASP A 231 11.01 -8.74 34.56
N GLN A 232 10.15 -8.55 35.55
CA GLN A 232 10.42 -9.00 36.92
C GLN A 232 10.54 -10.52 36.99
N GLN A 233 9.64 -11.27 36.34
CA GLN A 233 9.69 -12.73 36.31
C GLN A 233 10.99 -13.26 35.69
N LEU A 234 11.38 -12.74 34.51
CA LEU A 234 12.62 -13.12 33.84
C LEU A 234 13.86 -12.82 34.70
N THR A 235 13.86 -11.70 35.41
CA THR A 235 14.96 -11.33 36.32
C THR A 235 15.05 -12.30 37.51
N HIS A 236 13.92 -12.72 38.07
CA HIS A 236 13.91 -13.71 39.16
C HIS A 236 14.34 -15.11 38.70
N GLU A 237 13.91 -15.56 37.53
CA GLU A 237 14.28 -16.87 36.98
C GLU A 237 15.77 -16.95 36.63
N THR A 238 16.34 -15.91 36.03
CA THR A 238 17.77 -15.86 35.70
C THR A 238 18.66 -15.91 36.94
N LEU A 239 18.29 -15.19 38.00
CA LEU A 239 19.01 -15.22 39.28
C LEU A 239 18.92 -16.59 39.97
N ALA A 240 17.76 -17.27 39.91
CA ALA A 240 17.57 -18.58 40.50
C ALA A 240 18.42 -19.67 39.81
N VAL A 241 18.59 -19.61 38.48
CA VAL A 241 19.43 -20.56 37.73
C VAL A 241 20.91 -20.40 38.04
N THR A 242 21.40 -19.17 38.22
CA THR A 242 22.82 -18.92 38.55
C THR A 242 23.19 -19.27 40.00
N GLY A 243 22.22 -19.35 40.91
CA GLY A 243 22.47 -19.72 42.32
C GLY A 243 22.72 -21.21 42.55
N ILE A 244 22.26 -22.09 41.65
CA ILE A 244 22.35 -23.55 41.83
C ILE A 244 23.72 -24.10 41.38
N THR A 245 24.46 -23.39 40.53
CA THR A 245 25.76 -23.86 40.00
C THR A 245 26.96 -23.64 40.92
N HIS A 246 26.78 -23.12 42.14
CA HIS A 246 27.87 -22.86 43.10
C HIS A 246 27.84 -23.72 44.38
N GLY A 247 27.03 -24.78 44.41
CA GLY A 247 26.96 -25.72 45.54
C GLY A 247 27.75 -27.01 45.32
N GLU A 248 28.78 -27.22 46.15
CA GLU A 248 29.34 -28.51 46.57
C GLU A 248 30.26 -29.31 45.62
N GLY A 249 31.57 -29.09 45.77
CA GLY A 249 32.56 -30.17 45.73
C GLY A 249 33.20 -30.29 47.12
N PRO A 250 32.94 -31.35 47.91
CA PRO A 250 33.65 -31.58 49.16
C PRO A 250 35.07 -32.09 48.89
N ALA A 251 35.97 -31.70 49.80
CA ALA A 251 37.39 -31.98 49.85
C ALA A 251 37.76 -33.47 49.96
#